data_AF-A0A9D0YK51-F1
#
_entry.id   AF-A0A9D0YK51-F1
#
_cell.length_a   1.000
_cell.length_b   1.000
_cell.length_c   1.000
_cell.angle_alpha   90.00
_cell.angle_beta   90.00
_cell.angle_gamma   90.00
#
_symmetry.space_group_name_H-M   'P 1'
#
loop_
_entity.id
_entity.type
_entity.pdbx_description
1 polymer ?
#
loop_
_entity_poly.entity_id
_entity_poly.type
_entity_poly.pdbx_seq_one_letter_code
_entity_poly.pdbx_strand_id
1 'polypeptide(L)'
;MKVLLFAIRSSHKKFFIRLKKEDSDFFDIVLPKYRLLLSFKALKELHRVDLKPAIKFAIEEFRVKVAPLPKSMLGLYFNTLALFHYLRYYSLIDKKYDAMLLWNGGKCRQRIAIEIAKLKGVKSIFFENGLLPNRLVLDAKGINADNSVPRERSFFDAYQNSLNLPNSLTPRRAKNKRKFETSLEPLPKQFIFVPFQVDSDTQII
;
A
#
# COMPACT_ATOMS: atom_id res chain seq x y z
N MET A 1 19.84 -7.41 -12.40
CA MET A 1 18.85 -7.08 -11.35
C MET A 1 17.47 -7.50 -11.84
N LYS A 2 16.66 -8.15 -11.02
CA LYS A 2 15.31 -8.62 -11.37
C LYS A 2 14.28 -8.20 -10.32
N VAL A 3 13.18 -7.61 -10.75
CA VAL A 3 12.15 -7.03 -9.88
C VAL A 3 10.82 -7.78 -10.02
N LEU A 4 10.26 -8.20 -8.90
CA LEU A 4 8.95 -8.84 -8.80
C LEU A 4 7.84 -7.78 -8.67
N LEU A 5 6.96 -7.68 -9.66
CA LEU A 5 5.78 -6.83 -9.67
C LEU A 5 4.59 -7.57 -9.02
N PHE A 6 4.31 -7.29 -7.74
CA PHE A 6 3.38 -8.09 -6.92
C PHE A 6 1.93 -7.55 -6.96
N ALA A 7 1.12 -8.02 -7.92
CA ALA A 7 -0.22 -7.50 -8.20
C ALA A 7 -1.33 -8.16 -7.39
N ILE A 8 -1.74 -7.53 -6.28
CA ILE A 8 -2.88 -7.97 -5.46
C ILE A 8 -4.24 -7.65 -6.11
N ARG A 9 -4.37 -6.50 -6.80
CA ARG A 9 -5.62 -6.05 -7.43
C ARG A 9 -5.50 -6.02 -8.95
N SER A 10 -6.65 -6.11 -9.63
CA SER A 10 -6.72 -6.02 -11.10
C SER A 10 -6.23 -4.67 -11.65
N SER A 11 -6.37 -3.58 -10.89
CA SER A 11 -5.78 -2.28 -11.25
C SER A 11 -4.25 -2.32 -11.27
N HIS A 12 -3.62 -2.97 -10.28
CA HIS A 12 -2.16 -3.12 -10.23
C HIS A 12 -1.67 -3.92 -11.44
N LYS A 13 -2.40 -4.98 -11.84
CA LYS A 13 -2.10 -5.78 -13.04
C LYS A 13 -1.95 -4.90 -14.28
N LYS A 14 -2.90 -3.99 -14.52
CA LYS A 14 -2.90 -3.12 -15.70
C LYS A 14 -1.66 -2.23 -15.73
N PHE A 15 -1.31 -1.64 -14.59
CA PHE A 15 -0.11 -0.83 -14.45
C PHE A 15 1.17 -1.64 -14.65
N PHE A 16 1.28 -2.80 -13.99
CA PHE A 16 2.46 -3.66 -14.10
C PHE A 16 2.68 -4.27 -15.48
N ILE A 17 1.60 -4.58 -16.22
CA ILE A 17 1.73 -5.00 -17.63
C ILE A 17 2.38 -3.90 -18.46
N ARG A 18 2.08 -2.62 -18.20
CA ARG A 18 2.74 -1.52 -18.90
C ARG A 18 4.21 -1.45 -18.51
N LEU A 19 4.53 -1.51 -17.21
CA LEU A 19 5.93 -1.53 -16.76
C LEU A 19 6.76 -2.69 -17.34
N LYS A 20 6.21 -3.92 -17.37
CA LYS A 20 6.92 -5.08 -17.95
C LYS A 20 7.15 -4.94 -19.46
N LYS A 21 6.36 -4.11 -20.17
CA LYS A 21 6.61 -3.85 -21.59
C LYS A 21 7.81 -2.93 -21.83
N GLU A 22 8.15 -2.08 -20.87
CA GLU A 22 9.34 -1.22 -20.94
C GLU A 22 10.63 -2.06 -20.84
N ASP A 23 10.61 -3.12 -20.01
CA ASP A 23 11.70 -4.08 -19.91
C ASP A 23 11.17 -5.46 -19.47
N SER A 24 11.10 -6.40 -20.43
CA SER A 24 10.51 -7.72 -20.20
C SER A 24 11.37 -8.63 -19.32
N ASP A 25 12.67 -8.45 -19.35
CA ASP A 25 13.65 -9.34 -18.72
C ASP A 25 13.91 -8.90 -17.28
N PHE A 26 13.82 -7.60 -17.03
CA PHE A 26 13.97 -7.00 -15.73
C PHE A 26 12.77 -7.25 -14.80
N PHE A 27 11.54 -7.29 -15.34
CA PHE A 27 10.32 -7.39 -14.54
C PHE A 27 9.59 -8.73 -14.66
N ASP A 28 9.31 -9.39 -13.55
CA ASP A 28 8.33 -10.50 -13.51
C ASP A 28 7.06 -10.07 -12.80
N ILE A 29 5.88 -10.40 -13.36
CA ILE A 29 4.60 -10.09 -12.75
C ILE A 29 4.02 -11.32 -12.08
N VAL A 30 3.57 -11.15 -10.84
CA VAL A 30 2.80 -12.18 -10.14
C VAL A 30 1.43 -11.64 -9.75
N LEU A 31 0.43 -12.50 -9.93
CA LEU A 31 -0.94 -12.27 -9.47
C LEU A 31 -1.31 -13.36 -8.47
N PRO A 32 -1.13 -13.10 -7.16
CA PRO A 32 -1.30 -14.16 -6.17
C PRO A 32 -2.70 -14.77 -6.15
N LYS A 33 -3.73 -14.01 -6.56
CA LYS A 33 -5.11 -14.51 -6.65
C LYS A 33 -5.28 -15.71 -7.59
N TYR A 34 -4.40 -15.88 -8.58
CA TYR A 34 -4.42 -17.02 -9.50
C TYR A 34 -3.52 -18.18 -9.06
N ARG A 35 -2.80 -18.05 -7.94
CA ARG A 35 -2.00 -19.12 -7.37
C ARG A 35 -2.85 -19.95 -6.42
N LEU A 36 -3.23 -21.15 -6.84
CA LEU A 36 -3.99 -22.10 -6.02
C LEU A 36 -3.07 -23.00 -5.17
N LEU A 37 -1.84 -23.24 -5.63
CA LEU A 37 -0.89 -24.10 -4.92
C LEU A 37 -0.37 -23.44 -3.64
N LEU A 38 -0.46 -24.18 -2.54
CA LEU A 38 0.09 -23.81 -1.23
C LEU A 38 1.47 -24.45 -1.04
N SER A 39 2.42 -23.68 -0.51
CA SER A 39 3.75 -24.19 -0.20
C SER A 39 3.80 -24.70 1.25
N PHE A 40 3.54 -25.98 1.48
CA PHE A 40 3.63 -26.56 2.84
C PHE A 40 5.06 -26.54 3.40
N LYS A 41 6.09 -26.48 2.53
CA LYS A 41 7.48 -26.24 2.96
C LYS A 41 7.62 -24.93 3.75
N ALA A 42 6.76 -23.94 3.49
CA ALA A 42 6.75 -22.66 4.19
C ALA A 42 6.41 -22.79 5.68
N LEU A 43 5.72 -23.86 6.10
CA LEU A 43 5.38 -24.09 7.51
C LEU A 43 6.64 -24.17 8.38
N LYS A 44 7.74 -24.71 7.84
CA LYS A 44 9.02 -24.79 8.55
C LYS A 44 9.58 -23.40 8.90
N GLU A 45 9.32 -22.40 8.07
CA GLU A 45 9.82 -21.04 8.24
C GLU A 45 8.82 -20.11 8.93
N LEU A 46 7.61 -20.59 9.25
CA LEU A 46 6.54 -19.75 9.79
C LEU A 46 6.94 -19.05 11.10
N HIS A 47 7.80 -19.68 11.90
CA HIS A 47 8.32 -19.10 13.15
C HIS A 47 9.23 -17.87 12.94
N ARG A 48 9.69 -17.61 11.70
CA ARG A 48 10.60 -16.50 11.36
C ARG A 48 9.89 -15.27 10.80
N VAL A 49 8.56 -15.33 10.66
CA VAL A 49 7.74 -14.22 10.15
C VAL A 49 6.77 -13.76 11.21
N ASP A 50 6.52 -12.45 11.28
CA ASP A 50 5.51 -11.90 12.20
C ASP A 50 4.24 -11.51 11.44
N LEU A 51 3.24 -12.39 11.49
CA LEU A 51 1.93 -12.14 10.86
C LEU A 51 0.99 -11.32 11.76
N LYS A 52 1.33 -11.09 13.03
CA LYS A 52 0.43 -10.43 13.98
C LYS A 52 0.05 -9.01 13.55
N PRO A 53 0.95 -8.15 13.04
CA PRO A 53 0.59 -6.82 12.55
C PRO A 53 -0.41 -6.88 11.38
N ALA A 54 -0.25 -7.87 10.48
CA ALA A 54 -1.16 -8.06 9.36
C ALA A 54 -2.57 -8.46 9.83
N ILE A 55 -2.66 -9.36 10.81
CA ILE A 55 -3.92 -9.83 11.39
C ILE A 55 -4.60 -8.72 12.18
N LYS A 56 -3.85 -7.99 13.02
CA LYS A 56 -4.37 -6.85 13.79
C LYS A 56 -4.99 -5.81 12.87
N PHE A 57 -4.27 -5.41 11.81
CA PHE A 57 -4.79 -4.46 10.83
C PHE A 57 -6.08 -4.96 10.17
N ALA A 58 -6.16 -6.24 9.81
CA ALA A 58 -7.35 -6.82 9.19
C ALA A 58 -8.58 -6.80 10.11
N ILE A 59 -8.37 -7.10 11.41
CA ILE A 59 -9.42 -7.05 12.43
C ILE A 59 -9.97 -5.64 12.57
N GLU A 60 -9.10 -4.64 12.71
CA GLU A 60 -9.52 -3.24 12.87
C GLU A 60 -10.18 -2.72 11.58
N GLU A 61 -9.62 -3.01 10.39
CA GLU A 61 -10.25 -2.67 9.10
C GLU A 61 -11.64 -3.29 8.95
N PHE A 62 -11.83 -4.55 9.37
CA PHE A 62 -13.14 -5.20 9.31
C PHE A 62 -14.14 -4.57 10.27
N ARG A 63 -13.72 -4.25 11.50
CA ARG A 63 -14.59 -3.64 12.50
C ARG A 63 -15.07 -2.25 12.11
N VAL A 64 -14.21 -1.46 11.47
CA VAL A 64 -14.57 -0.14 10.95
C VAL A 64 -15.51 -0.24 9.74
N LYS A 65 -15.31 -1.22 8.85
CA LYS A 65 -16.05 -1.30 7.57
C LYS A 65 -17.34 -2.10 7.60
N VAL A 66 -17.42 -3.12 8.46
CA VAL A 66 -18.45 -4.15 8.36
C VAL A 66 -19.27 -4.21 9.63
N ALA A 67 -18.69 -4.71 10.72
CA ALA A 67 -19.40 -4.90 11.97
C ALA A 67 -18.44 -5.09 13.16
N PRO A 68 -18.81 -4.65 14.38
CA PRO A 68 -18.03 -4.82 15.59
C PRO A 68 -18.16 -6.25 16.15
N LEU A 69 -17.81 -7.27 15.36
CA LEU A 69 -17.79 -8.67 15.81
C LEU A 69 -16.75 -8.89 16.93
N PRO A 70 -16.93 -9.92 17.79
CA PRO A 70 -15.97 -10.25 18.83
C PRO A 70 -14.54 -10.45 18.28
N LYS A 71 -13.54 -9.84 18.94
CA LYS A 71 -12.13 -9.90 18.47
C LYS A 71 -11.60 -11.33 18.42
N SER A 72 -12.09 -12.24 19.26
CA SER A 72 -11.72 -13.65 19.25
C SER A 72 -12.13 -14.36 17.95
N MET A 73 -13.37 -14.17 17.51
CA MET A 73 -13.89 -14.75 16.25
C MET A 73 -13.15 -14.18 15.04
N LEU A 74 -12.98 -12.86 15.00
CA LEU A 74 -12.20 -12.19 13.94
C LEU A 74 -10.75 -12.65 13.97
N GLY A 75 -10.18 -12.83 15.17
CA GLY A 75 -8.85 -13.39 15.38
C GLY A 75 -8.71 -14.75 14.71
N LEU A 76 -9.59 -15.70 15.02
CA LEU A 76 -9.55 -17.04 14.40
C LEU A 76 -9.64 -16.98 12.87
N TYR A 77 -10.59 -16.18 12.35
CA TYR A 77 -10.78 -15.99 10.91
C TYR A 77 -9.53 -15.41 10.22
N PHE A 78 -9.01 -14.28 10.73
CA PHE A 78 -7.89 -13.61 10.11
C PHE A 78 -6.55 -14.32 10.32
N ASN A 79 -6.38 -15.08 11.41
CA ASN A 79 -5.22 -15.99 11.56
C ASN A 79 -5.22 -17.06 10.45
N THR A 80 -6.36 -17.71 10.24
CA THR A 80 -6.51 -18.73 9.19
C THR A 80 -6.26 -18.13 7.80
N LEU A 81 -6.85 -16.96 7.54
CA LEU A 81 -6.68 -16.26 6.28
C LEU A 81 -5.23 -15.80 6.06
N ALA A 82 -4.56 -15.33 7.11
CA ALA A 82 -3.16 -14.90 7.05
C ALA A 82 -2.24 -16.09 6.76
N LEU A 83 -2.44 -17.24 7.43
CA LEU A 83 -1.70 -18.46 7.16
C LEU A 83 -1.89 -18.92 5.70
N PHE A 84 -3.13 -18.93 5.22
CA PHE A 84 -3.42 -19.30 3.84
C PHE A 84 -2.71 -18.37 2.82
N HIS A 85 -2.74 -17.06 3.05
CA HIS A 85 -2.00 -16.11 2.23
C HIS A 85 -0.49 -16.31 2.32
N TYR A 86 0.04 -16.57 3.51
CA TYR A 86 1.45 -16.86 3.72
C TYR A 86 1.91 -18.08 2.90
N LEU A 87 1.22 -19.22 3.06
CA LEU A 87 1.54 -20.46 2.34
C LEU A 87 1.47 -20.28 0.82
N ARG A 88 0.48 -19.51 0.34
CA ARG A 88 0.33 -19.20 -1.09
C ARG A 88 1.48 -18.32 -1.60
N TYR A 89 1.79 -17.24 -0.88
CA TYR A 89 2.74 -16.21 -1.32
C TYR A 89 4.19 -16.70 -1.22
N TYR A 90 4.46 -17.63 -0.31
CA TYR A 90 5.80 -18.18 -0.09
C TYR A 90 6.43 -18.77 -1.36
N SER A 91 5.65 -19.40 -2.24
CA SER A 91 6.18 -19.94 -3.51
C SER A 91 6.37 -18.90 -4.62
N LEU A 92 5.82 -17.69 -4.44
CA LEU A 92 5.78 -16.65 -5.47
C LEU A 92 6.91 -15.64 -5.33
N ILE A 93 7.30 -15.37 -4.08
CA ILE A 93 8.42 -14.50 -3.74
C ILE A 93 9.63 -15.40 -3.59
N ASP A 94 10.70 -15.14 -4.32
CA ASP A 94 11.87 -16.02 -4.42
C ASP A 94 13.18 -15.23 -4.41
N LYS A 95 14.28 -15.87 -3.99
CA LYS A 95 15.61 -15.24 -3.87
C LYS A 95 16.19 -14.82 -5.22
N LYS A 96 15.64 -15.30 -6.34
CA LYS A 96 16.01 -14.84 -7.68
C LYS A 96 15.65 -13.37 -7.96
N TYR A 97 14.84 -12.74 -7.11
CA TYR A 97 14.48 -11.33 -7.23
C TYR A 97 15.29 -10.47 -6.27
N ASP A 98 15.82 -9.36 -6.76
CA ASP A 98 16.53 -8.37 -5.93
C ASP A 98 15.55 -7.49 -5.16
N ALA A 99 14.39 -7.22 -5.76
CA ALA A 99 13.35 -6.39 -5.16
C ALA A 99 11.93 -6.84 -5.54
N MET A 100 10.96 -6.45 -4.71
CA MET A 100 9.53 -6.61 -4.92
C MET A 100 8.86 -5.24 -4.91
N LEU A 101 8.19 -4.88 -6.00
CA LEU A 101 7.41 -3.66 -6.11
C LEU A 101 5.96 -3.91 -5.68
N LEU A 102 5.48 -3.14 -4.70
CA LEU A 102 4.18 -3.33 -4.05
C LEU A 102 3.38 -2.02 -4.00
N TRP A 103 2.12 -2.07 -4.45
CA TRP A 103 1.21 -0.93 -4.30
C TRP A 103 0.79 -0.84 -2.83
N ASN A 104 1.15 0.27 -2.20
CA ASN A 104 1.01 0.48 -0.77
C ASN A 104 1.74 -0.64 0.04
N GLY A 105 1.74 -0.56 1.37
CA GLY A 105 2.34 -1.56 2.26
C GLY A 105 1.50 -1.91 3.49
N GLY A 106 0.46 -1.12 3.78
CA GLY A 106 -0.23 -1.14 5.07
C GLY A 106 -1.32 -2.20 5.23
N LYS A 107 -1.85 -2.77 4.14
CA LYS A 107 -2.96 -3.74 4.25
C LYS A 107 -2.46 -5.14 4.58
N CYS A 108 -3.33 -5.96 5.17
CA CYS A 108 -3.02 -7.33 5.62
C CYS A 108 -2.26 -8.18 4.58
N ARG A 109 -2.77 -8.29 3.35
CA ARG A 109 -2.13 -9.07 2.28
C ARG A 109 -0.75 -8.54 1.90
N GLN A 110 -0.57 -7.22 1.89
CA GLN A 110 0.70 -6.57 1.63
C GLN A 110 1.70 -6.87 2.74
N ARG A 111 1.30 -6.70 4.01
CA ARG A 111 2.14 -7.00 5.19
C ARG A 111 2.64 -8.45 5.17
N ILE A 112 1.78 -9.41 4.81
CA ILE A 112 2.19 -10.82 4.67
C ILE A 112 3.25 -11.00 3.57
N ALA A 113 3.08 -10.34 2.42
CA ALA A 113 4.07 -10.40 1.34
C ALA A 113 5.42 -9.79 1.75
N ILE A 114 5.39 -8.67 2.48
CA ILE A 114 6.59 -7.98 2.99
C ILE A 114 7.37 -8.88 3.96
N GLU A 115 6.69 -9.57 4.88
CA GLU A 115 7.34 -10.51 5.82
C GLU A 115 8.02 -11.67 5.08
N ILE A 116 7.41 -12.20 4.03
CA ILE A 116 8.02 -13.24 3.19
C ILE A 116 9.22 -12.68 2.41
N ALA A 117 9.11 -11.48 1.87
CA ALA A 117 10.20 -10.82 1.16
C ALA A 117 11.41 -10.62 2.09
N LYS A 118 11.17 -10.12 3.31
CA LYS A 118 12.17 -10.00 4.38
C LYS A 118 12.83 -11.34 4.70
N LEU A 119 12.03 -12.38 4.94
CA LEU A 119 12.53 -13.74 5.20
C LEU A 119 13.45 -14.25 4.09
N LYS A 120 13.16 -13.91 2.83
CA LYS A 120 13.90 -14.35 1.65
C LYS A 120 15.02 -13.40 1.22
N GLY A 121 15.20 -12.26 1.89
CA GLY A 121 16.20 -11.26 1.51
C GLY A 121 15.83 -10.47 0.25
N VAL A 122 14.56 -10.40 -0.13
CA VAL A 122 14.06 -9.61 -1.25
C VAL A 122 13.69 -8.21 -0.75
N LYS A 123 14.26 -7.15 -1.33
CA LYS A 123 13.97 -5.77 -0.91
C LYS A 123 12.53 -5.40 -1.26
N SER A 124 11.80 -4.76 -0.34
CA SER A 124 10.47 -4.24 -0.65
C SER A 124 10.57 -2.79 -1.11
N ILE A 125 9.93 -2.46 -2.23
CA ILE A 125 9.79 -1.10 -2.75
C ILE A 125 8.31 -0.77 -2.82
N PHE A 126 7.93 0.34 -2.22
CA PHE A 126 6.55 0.76 -2.09
C PHE A 126 6.24 1.85 -3.08
N PHE A 127 5.04 1.81 -3.64
CA PHE A 127 4.57 2.90 -4.47
C PHE A 127 3.09 3.19 -4.27
N GLU A 128 2.72 4.44 -4.53
CA GLU A 128 1.34 4.94 -4.49
C GLU A 128 1.18 6.13 -5.45
N ASN A 129 -0.04 6.62 -5.61
CA ASN A 129 -0.27 7.87 -6.33
C ASN A 129 0.51 9.02 -5.67
N GLY A 130 1.07 9.89 -6.50
CA GLY A 130 1.73 11.10 -6.04
C GLY A 130 0.78 12.12 -5.43
N LEU A 131 1.34 13.00 -4.60
CA LEU A 131 0.62 14.15 -4.03
C LEU A 131 0.17 15.13 -5.12
N LEU A 132 0.94 15.22 -6.21
CA LEU A 132 0.63 16.04 -7.38
C LEU A 132 0.04 15.18 -8.52
N PRO A 133 -0.79 15.78 -9.40
CA PRO A 133 -1.34 15.08 -10.56
C PRO A 133 -0.25 14.47 -11.44
N ASN A 134 -0.52 13.30 -12.02
CA ASN A 134 0.38 12.59 -12.93
C ASN A 134 1.76 12.25 -12.31
N ARG A 135 1.85 12.18 -10.98
CA ARG A 135 3.04 11.73 -10.26
C ARG A 135 2.79 10.42 -9.54
N LEU A 136 3.88 9.73 -9.23
CA LEU A 136 3.93 8.54 -8.39
C LEU A 136 4.87 8.83 -7.23
N VAL A 137 4.61 8.25 -6.06
CA VAL A 137 5.64 8.11 -5.02
C VAL A 137 6.23 6.71 -5.14
N LEU A 138 7.56 6.61 -5.05
CA LEU A 138 8.31 5.37 -5.04
C LEU A 138 9.37 5.47 -3.95
N ASP A 139 9.39 4.52 -3.02
CA ASP A 139 10.24 4.61 -1.83
C ASP A 139 10.54 3.21 -1.26
N ALA A 140 11.80 2.97 -0.87
CA ALA A 140 12.25 1.69 -0.32
C ALA A 140 12.00 1.55 1.19
N LYS A 141 11.76 2.66 1.90
CA LYS A 141 11.46 2.68 3.34
C LYS A 141 9.96 2.51 3.60
N GLY A 142 9.14 3.21 2.85
CA GLY A 142 7.69 3.22 3.06
C GLY A 142 7.02 4.35 2.28
N ILE A 143 5.70 4.46 2.38
CA ILE A 143 4.92 5.52 1.75
C ILE A 143 4.12 6.27 2.81
N ASN A 144 3.59 7.45 2.47
CA ASN A 144 2.83 8.29 3.40
C ASN A 144 3.65 8.60 4.67
N ALA A 145 3.12 8.31 5.86
CA ALA A 145 3.81 8.58 7.11
C ALA A 145 5.09 7.74 7.31
N ASP A 146 5.26 6.64 6.57
CA ASP A 146 6.43 5.75 6.69
C ASP A 146 7.52 6.05 5.65
N ASN A 147 7.36 7.13 4.86
CA ASN A 147 8.30 7.48 3.82
C ASN A 147 9.70 7.88 4.34
N SER A 148 10.64 7.93 3.41
CA SER A 148 12.02 8.37 3.61
C SER A 148 12.21 9.89 3.58
N VAL A 149 11.14 10.65 3.30
CA VAL A 149 11.21 12.12 3.28
C VAL A 149 11.61 12.64 4.67
N PRO A 150 12.63 13.51 4.76
CA PRO A 150 13.09 14.08 6.02
C PRO A 150 11.95 14.79 6.78
N ARG A 151 12.02 14.72 8.12
CA ARG A 151 11.04 15.36 9.01
C ARG A 151 11.59 16.62 9.66
N GLU A 152 12.90 16.79 9.62
CA GLU A 152 13.57 17.93 10.20
C GLU A 152 13.34 19.17 9.35
N ARG A 153 12.88 20.24 10.00
CA ARG A 153 12.69 21.54 9.35
C ARG A 153 13.96 22.04 8.67
N SER A 154 15.12 21.82 9.31
CA SER A 154 16.42 22.24 8.80
C SER A 154 16.74 21.68 7.41
N PHE A 155 16.27 20.47 7.07
CA PHE A 155 16.42 19.92 5.72
C PHE A 155 15.70 20.78 4.67
N PHE A 156 14.49 21.23 4.98
CA PHE A 156 13.68 22.05 4.07
C PHE A 156 14.16 23.50 4.02
N ASP A 157 14.57 24.06 5.16
CA ASP A 157 15.13 25.42 5.21
C ASP A 157 16.44 25.52 4.39
N ALA A 158 17.24 24.45 4.38
CA ALA A 158 18.47 24.36 3.58
C ALA A 158 18.22 23.95 2.11
N TYR A 159 17.00 23.56 1.74
CA TYR A 159 16.71 23.09 0.39
C TYR A 159 16.75 24.26 -0.59
N GLN A 160 17.70 24.21 -1.52
CA GLN A 160 17.78 25.13 -2.65
C GLN A 160 17.35 24.44 -3.93
N ASN A 161 16.56 25.14 -4.74
CA ASN A 161 16.14 24.67 -6.04
C ASN A 161 16.20 25.81 -7.05
N SER A 162 16.81 25.54 -8.21
CA SER A 162 16.94 26.49 -9.32
C SER A 162 15.76 26.42 -10.30
N LEU A 163 14.83 25.47 -10.12
CA LEU A 163 13.66 25.33 -10.98
C LEU A 163 12.58 26.35 -10.58
N ASN A 164 11.99 27.01 -11.57
CA ASN A 164 10.77 27.79 -11.38
C ASN A 164 9.62 26.84 -11.01
N LEU A 165 9.21 26.90 -9.73
CA LEU A 165 8.11 26.09 -9.22
C LEU A 165 6.76 26.73 -9.59
N PRO A 166 5.69 25.93 -9.75
CA PRO A 166 4.36 26.46 -9.94
C PRO A 166 3.93 27.29 -8.72
N ASN A 167 3.51 28.53 -8.95
CA ASN A 167 3.02 29.43 -7.91
C ASN A 167 1.51 29.27 -7.64
N SER A 168 0.86 28.32 -8.30
CA SER A 168 -0.57 28.03 -8.15
C SER A 168 -0.83 26.54 -7.98
N LEU A 169 -1.81 26.21 -7.15
CA LEU A 169 -2.26 24.84 -6.94
C LEU A 169 -3.43 24.54 -7.86
N THR A 170 -3.35 23.44 -8.61
CA THR A 170 -4.49 22.96 -9.39
C THR A 170 -5.41 22.12 -8.50
N PRO A 171 -6.63 22.58 -8.18
CA PRO A 171 -7.55 21.80 -7.37
C PRO A 171 -7.96 20.52 -8.12
N ARG A 172 -8.03 19.41 -7.39
CA ARG A 172 -8.54 18.15 -7.95
C ARG A 172 -10.00 18.32 -8.33
N ARG A 173 -10.38 17.86 -9.54
CA ARG A 173 -11.79 17.83 -9.96
C ARG A 173 -12.62 16.99 -8.96
N ALA A 174 -13.62 17.62 -8.35
CA ALA A 174 -14.51 16.95 -7.40
C ALA A 174 -15.29 15.82 -8.10
N LYS A 175 -15.24 14.60 -7.54
CA LYS A 175 -15.93 13.42 -8.11
C LYS A 175 -17.45 13.52 -8.01
N ASN A 176 -17.97 14.20 -6.99
CA ASN A 176 -19.40 14.29 -6.69
C ASN A 176 -19.93 15.73 -6.83
N LYS A 177 -19.40 16.53 -7.77
CA LYS A 177 -19.75 17.96 -7.91
C LYS A 177 -21.27 18.18 -7.95
N ARG A 178 -21.98 17.34 -8.69
CA ARG A 178 -23.46 17.36 -8.82
C ARG A 178 -24.21 17.24 -7.50
N LYS A 179 -23.65 16.54 -6.50
CA LYS A 179 -24.30 16.35 -5.20
C LYS A 179 -24.33 17.65 -4.36
N PHE A 180 -23.48 18.61 -4.70
CA PHE A 180 -23.30 19.87 -3.97
C PHE A 180 -23.67 21.09 -4.83
N GLU A 181 -24.25 20.90 -6.01
CA GLU A 181 -24.70 22.00 -6.89
C GLU A 181 -25.95 22.72 -6.33
N THR A 182 -26.71 22.07 -5.45
CA THR A 182 -27.96 22.59 -4.87
C THR A 182 -27.78 23.35 -3.55
N SER A 183 -26.60 23.30 -2.92
CA SER A 183 -26.30 24.05 -1.69
C SER A 183 -25.29 25.15 -1.99
N LEU A 184 -25.78 26.32 -2.41
CA LEU A 184 -24.96 27.48 -2.77
C LEU A 184 -24.88 28.53 -1.65
N GLU A 185 -25.24 28.18 -0.42
CA GLU A 185 -25.07 29.10 0.70
C GLU A 185 -23.60 29.51 0.81
N PRO A 186 -23.29 30.82 0.71
CA PRO A 186 -21.92 31.30 0.78
C PRO A 186 -21.36 30.97 2.17
N LEU A 187 -20.09 30.54 2.21
CA LEU A 187 -19.41 30.31 3.48
C LEU A 187 -19.41 31.61 4.31
N PRO A 188 -19.62 31.54 5.63
CA PRO A 188 -19.56 32.72 6.48
C PRO A 188 -18.15 33.33 6.44
N LYS A 189 -18.05 34.63 6.77
CA LYS A 189 -16.76 35.36 6.76
C LYS A 189 -15.71 34.72 7.68
N GLN A 190 -16.15 34.05 8.74
CA GLN A 190 -15.30 33.35 9.69
C GLN A 190 -15.78 31.90 9.80
N PHE A 191 -14.91 30.96 9.47
CA PHE A 191 -15.18 29.54 9.61
C PHE A 191 -13.89 28.80 9.94
N ILE A 192 -14.03 27.64 10.56
CA ILE A 192 -12.95 26.68 10.73
C ILE A 192 -13.22 25.53 9.77
N PHE A 193 -12.28 25.25 8.89
CA PHE A 193 -12.34 24.07 8.05
C PHE A 193 -11.73 22.87 8.76
N VAL A 194 -12.52 21.83 8.97
CA VAL A 194 -12.06 20.56 9.56
C VAL A 194 -12.09 19.48 8.46
N PRO A 195 -10.94 19.09 7.90
CA PRO A 195 -10.91 18.05 6.88
C PRO A 195 -11.14 16.68 7.54
N PHE A 196 -12.28 16.06 7.25
CA PHE A 196 -12.51 14.67 7.62
C PHE A 196 -11.76 13.72 6.68
N GLN A 197 -11.29 12.60 7.23
CA GLN A 197 -10.68 11.50 6.48
C GLN A 197 -11.61 10.28 6.51
N VAL A 198 -11.38 9.34 5.60
CA VAL A 198 -12.12 8.07 5.63
C VAL A 198 -11.63 7.27 6.82
N ASP A 199 -12.51 6.93 7.77
CA ASP A 199 -12.18 6.19 9.01
C ASP A 199 -11.44 4.87 8.76
N SER A 200 -11.64 4.32 7.56
CA SER A 200 -11.07 3.04 7.15
C SER A 200 -9.83 3.15 6.26
N ASP A 201 -9.27 4.35 6.14
CA ASP A 201 -8.01 4.59 5.45
C ASP A 201 -6.85 3.93 6.22
N THR A 202 -5.88 3.40 5.48
CA THR A 202 -4.63 2.85 6.04
C THR A 202 -3.81 3.86 6.84
N GLN A 203 -4.06 5.16 6.66
CA GLN A 203 -3.41 6.23 7.43
C GLN A 203 -4.13 6.54 8.75
N ILE A 204 -5.35 6.02 8.94
CA ILE A 204 -6.16 6.22 10.15
C ILE A 204 -6.14 4.97 11.05
N ILE A 205 -6.15 3.77 10.46
CA ILE A 205 -6.07 2.47 11.14
C ILE A 205 -4.63 2.04 11.37
#